data_AF-A0A955T4C0-F1
#
_entry.id   AF-A0A955T4C0-F1
#
_cell.length_a   1.000
_cell.length_b   1.000
_cell.length_c   1.000
_cell.angle_alpha   90.00
_cell.angle_beta   90.00
_cell.angle_gamma   90.00
#
_symmetry.space_group_name_H-M   'P 1'
#
loop_
_entity.id
_entity.type
_entity.pdbx_description
1 polymer ?
#
loop_
_entity_poly.entity_id
_entity_poly.type
_entity_poly.pdbx_seq_one_letter_code
_entity_poly.pdbx_strand_id
1 'polypeptide(L)'
;SCFLLNHKVSGGAIFHYEYTLPESLAEEAKNVLGPEPEEGYPNEAVSHRAMTALIEFGFKRMKPEVMIIWLTDPDHTAHKFGIGSPMTEKSIGLVDGEIGRLLKFLDNEGLRDRTNILVSSDHGFSMHAGKVDLVTLLAQHGFKKSKESTDAVVVGPTIYVENSNPEKIEGIVSVLQKTPEIGAIFTRAEELGSPEGWVEGTLSFDLIHWNHERSADILVSADWDDAENEYGYKGRSMNRGVAGHGSSSPWDIHNTL
;
A
#
# COMPACT_ATOMS: atom_id res chain seq x y z
N SER A 1 -7.77 -0.80 -1.45
CA SER A 1 -7.80 0.60 -0.98
C SER A 1 -9.01 0.82 -0.09
N CYS A 2 -8.84 1.35 1.13
CA CYS A 2 -9.96 1.60 2.04
C CYS A 2 -10.60 2.98 1.77
N PHE A 3 -11.87 3.00 1.35
CA PHE A 3 -12.57 4.23 0.93
C PHE A 3 -13.18 5.01 2.11
N LEU A 4 -12.37 5.40 3.09
CA LEU A 4 -12.78 6.30 4.19
C LEU A 4 -12.74 7.78 3.77
N LEU A 5 -13.30 8.08 2.61
CA LEU A 5 -13.28 9.41 1.97
C LEU A 5 -14.31 10.39 2.56
N ASN A 6 -14.35 10.58 3.89
CA ASN A 6 -15.00 11.74 4.51
C ASN A 6 -14.15 13.01 4.32
N HIS A 7 -13.79 13.31 3.07
CA HIS A 7 -13.03 14.50 2.63
C HIS A 7 -13.72 15.83 2.96
N LYS A 8 -15.00 15.80 3.36
CA LYS A 8 -15.78 16.95 3.83
C LYS A 8 -15.82 17.07 5.35
N VAL A 9 -15.26 16.09 6.06
CA VAL A 9 -15.07 16.04 7.51
C VAL A 9 -16.33 16.44 8.28
N SER A 10 -17.48 15.90 7.86
CA SER A 10 -18.76 16.24 8.48
C SER A 10 -18.82 15.67 9.91
N GLY A 11 -18.74 16.56 10.91
CA GLY A 11 -18.83 16.22 12.33
C GLY A 11 -17.58 15.60 12.98
N GLY A 12 -16.40 15.67 12.34
CA GLY A 12 -15.17 15.06 12.85
C GLY A 12 -13.92 15.92 12.65
N ALA A 13 -12.76 15.26 12.55
CA ALA A 13 -11.49 15.86 12.17
C ALA A 13 -10.62 14.87 11.38
N ILE A 14 -9.70 15.39 10.56
CA ILE A 14 -8.58 14.65 9.96
C ILE A 14 -7.30 15.41 10.30
N PHE A 15 -6.31 14.71 10.84
CA PHE A 15 -4.96 15.23 11.09
C PHE A 15 -3.98 14.44 10.22
N HIS A 16 -3.52 15.05 9.14
CA HIS A 16 -2.50 14.53 8.22
C HIS A 16 -1.24 15.40 8.31
N TYR A 17 -0.06 14.86 8.00
CA TYR A 17 1.20 15.60 8.10
C TYR A 17 1.29 16.76 7.09
N GLU A 18 0.50 16.73 6.01
CA GLU A 18 0.38 17.84 5.04
C GLU A 18 -0.77 18.80 5.33
N TYR A 19 -1.83 18.36 6.04
CA TYR A 19 -3.07 19.13 6.19
C TYR A 19 -3.89 18.71 7.41
N THR A 20 -4.60 19.67 8.00
CA THR A 20 -5.63 19.41 9.02
C THR A 20 -6.97 19.88 8.51
N LEU A 21 -8.01 19.04 8.66
CA LEU A 21 -9.38 19.36 8.27
C LEU A 21 -10.34 19.17 9.47
N PRO A 22 -11.30 20.08 9.70
CA PRO A 22 -11.41 21.41 9.09
C PRO A 22 -10.19 22.30 9.41
N GLU A 23 -9.80 23.15 8.46
CA GLU A 23 -8.59 24.00 8.53
C GLU A 23 -8.53 24.88 9.80
N SER A 24 -9.69 25.22 10.38
CA SER A 24 -9.80 25.94 11.65
C SER A 24 -9.10 25.26 12.84
N LEU A 25 -8.81 23.96 12.75
CA LEU A 25 -8.07 23.22 13.77
C LEU A 25 -6.55 23.24 13.56
N ALA A 26 -6.04 23.67 12.40
CA ALA A 26 -4.62 23.51 12.05
C ALA A 26 -3.67 24.23 13.02
N GLU A 27 -4.00 25.45 13.44
CA GLU A 27 -3.19 26.17 14.44
C GLU A 27 -3.36 25.58 15.85
N GLU A 28 -4.50 25.01 16.25
CA GLU A 28 -4.57 24.28 17.54
C GLU A 28 -3.72 23.00 17.47
N ALA A 29 -3.84 22.22 16.39
CA ALA A 29 -3.06 21.01 16.16
C ALA A 29 -1.55 21.30 16.27
N LYS A 30 -1.06 22.32 15.58
CA LYS A 30 0.34 22.78 15.63
C LYS A 30 0.79 23.25 17.01
N ASN A 31 -0.07 23.91 17.78
CA ASN A 31 0.25 24.35 19.15
C ASN A 31 0.22 23.19 20.18
N VAL A 32 -0.55 22.13 19.92
CA VAL A 32 -0.71 20.98 20.84
C VAL A 32 0.26 19.83 20.51
N LEU A 33 0.47 19.56 19.23
CA LEU A 33 1.28 18.45 18.70
C LEU A 33 2.71 18.89 18.33
N GLY A 34 2.97 20.19 18.32
CA GLY A 34 4.21 20.77 17.80
C GLY A 34 4.27 20.76 16.27
N PRO A 35 5.43 21.12 15.70
CA PRO A 35 5.66 21.05 14.25
C PRO A 35 5.52 19.62 13.72
N GLU A 36 5.34 19.51 12.40
CA GLU A 36 5.49 18.23 11.71
C GLU A 36 6.96 17.77 11.81
N PRO A 37 7.23 16.52 12.20
CA PRO A 37 8.60 15.99 12.26
C PRO A 37 9.12 15.62 10.86
N GLU A 38 10.43 15.63 10.69
CA GLU A 38 11.08 15.06 9.51
C GLU A 38 10.90 13.52 9.49
N GLU A 39 10.73 12.94 8.29
CA GLU A 39 10.56 11.50 8.16
C GLU A 39 11.83 10.73 8.54
N GLY A 40 11.65 9.77 9.45
CA GLY A 40 12.72 8.92 9.97
C GLY A 40 12.66 7.49 9.46
N TYR A 41 13.69 6.72 9.78
CA TYR A 41 13.71 5.26 9.66
C TYR A 41 14.41 4.68 10.90
N PRO A 42 13.69 4.27 11.96
CA PRO A 42 12.23 4.26 12.08
C PRO A 42 11.57 5.64 12.03
N ASN A 43 10.34 5.71 11.55
CA ASN A 43 9.49 6.90 11.47
C ASN A 43 8.82 7.17 12.83
N GLU A 44 9.63 7.12 13.89
CA GLU A 44 9.28 7.15 15.30
C GLU A 44 8.49 8.42 15.67
N ALA A 45 8.98 9.58 15.20
CA ALA A 45 8.39 10.87 15.51
C ALA A 45 7.03 11.09 14.82
N VAL A 46 6.86 10.65 13.56
CA VAL A 46 5.57 10.69 12.85
C VAL A 46 4.54 9.82 13.57
N SER A 47 4.92 8.57 13.89
CA SER A 47 4.05 7.60 14.59
C SER A 47 3.63 8.11 15.97
N HIS A 48 4.57 8.64 16.76
CA HIS A 48 4.30 9.24 18.06
C HIS A 48 3.37 10.46 17.95
N ARG A 49 3.55 11.31 16.92
CA ARG A 49 2.70 12.49 16.72
C ARG A 49 1.28 12.10 16.30
N ALA A 50 1.11 11.13 15.42
CA ALA A 50 -0.20 10.60 15.03
C ALA A 50 -0.97 10.02 16.24
N MET A 51 -0.28 9.23 17.07
CA MET A 51 -0.87 8.66 18.29
C MET A 51 -1.15 9.74 19.36
N THR A 52 -0.34 10.80 19.44
CA THR A 52 -0.64 11.95 20.30
C THR A 52 -1.85 12.74 19.78
N ALA A 53 -2.03 12.87 18.47
CA ALA A 53 -3.23 13.49 17.88
C ALA A 53 -4.51 12.69 18.21
N LEU A 54 -4.45 11.36 18.14
CA LEU A 54 -5.55 10.48 18.54
C LEU A 54 -5.94 10.68 20.01
N ILE A 55 -4.96 10.75 20.91
CA ILE A 55 -5.21 10.94 22.35
C ILE A 55 -5.71 12.38 22.65
N GLU A 56 -5.05 13.40 22.12
CA GLU A 56 -5.35 14.80 22.43
C GLU A 56 -6.63 15.31 21.76
N PHE A 57 -6.86 15.02 20.48
CA PHE A 57 -8.04 15.49 19.76
C PHE A 57 -9.16 14.47 19.77
N GLY A 58 -8.86 13.19 19.50
CA GLY A 58 -9.85 12.11 19.55
C GLY A 58 -10.41 11.91 20.96
N PHE A 59 -9.62 11.38 21.89
CA PHE A 59 -10.13 10.99 23.21
C PHE A 59 -10.39 12.14 24.19
N LYS A 60 -9.52 13.16 24.26
CA LYS A 60 -9.67 14.24 25.27
C LYS A 60 -10.69 15.31 24.87
N ARG A 61 -10.67 15.74 23.60
CA ARG A 61 -11.50 16.85 23.08
C ARG A 61 -12.81 16.39 22.44
N MET A 62 -12.74 15.69 21.31
CA MET A 62 -13.88 15.49 20.39
C MET A 62 -14.78 14.31 20.78
N LYS A 63 -14.19 13.23 21.28
CA LYS A 63 -14.86 12.00 21.73
C LYS A 63 -15.84 11.40 20.70
N PRO A 64 -15.44 11.21 19.42
CA PRO A 64 -16.29 10.57 18.42
C PRO A 64 -16.45 9.07 18.72
N GLU A 65 -17.54 8.47 18.24
CA GLU A 65 -17.85 7.05 18.45
C GLU A 65 -16.91 6.10 17.69
N VAL A 66 -16.25 6.59 16.64
CA VAL A 66 -15.26 5.87 15.83
C VAL A 66 -14.04 6.75 15.64
N MET A 67 -12.86 6.17 15.82
CA MET A 67 -11.57 6.79 15.53
C MET A 67 -10.72 5.81 14.72
N ILE A 68 -9.89 6.36 13.83
CA ILE A 68 -9.02 5.59 12.94
C ILE A 68 -7.67 6.28 12.94
N ILE A 69 -6.61 5.50 13.11
CA ILE A 69 -5.21 5.94 13.06
C ILE A 69 -4.48 5.10 12.01
N TRP A 70 -3.63 5.75 11.23
CA TRP A 70 -2.67 5.09 10.36
C TRP A 70 -1.27 5.34 10.91
N LEU A 71 -0.44 4.31 10.96
CA LEU A 71 0.98 4.40 11.32
C LEU A 71 1.79 4.00 10.09
N THR A 72 2.78 4.83 9.71
CA THR A 72 3.57 4.67 8.48
C THR A 72 4.76 3.73 8.64
N ASP A 73 5.05 3.31 9.87
CA ASP A 73 5.89 2.16 10.16
C ASP A 73 5.01 0.97 10.58
N PRO A 74 5.46 -0.29 10.35
CA PRO A 74 6.80 -0.67 9.91
C PRO A 74 7.08 -0.53 8.41
N ASP A 75 6.07 -0.19 7.60
CA ASP A 75 6.15 -0.13 6.12
C ASP A 75 7.35 0.67 5.59
N HIS A 76 7.45 1.97 5.91
CA HIS A 76 8.54 2.83 5.41
C HIS A 76 9.92 2.24 5.73
N THR A 77 10.12 1.68 6.93
CA THR A 77 11.38 1.05 7.34
C THR A 77 11.61 -0.30 6.65
N ALA A 78 10.57 -1.13 6.52
CA ALA A 78 10.65 -2.41 5.84
C ALA A 78 10.99 -2.26 4.35
N HIS A 79 10.40 -1.27 3.66
CA HIS A 79 10.72 -0.93 2.27
C HIS A 79 12.21 -0.60 2.05
N LYS A 80 12.84 0.05 3.02
CA LYS A 80 14.22 0.53 2.93
C LYS A 80 15.28 -0.47 3.40
N PHE A 81 14.99 -1.24 4.45
CA PHE A 81 15.96 -2.12 5.11
C PHE A 81 15.64 -3.62 5.00
N GLY A 82 14.43 -4.00 4.58
CA GLY A 82 14.00 -5.39 4.43
C GLY A 82 13.38 -5.99 5.69
N ILE A 83 12.57 -7.04 5.47
CA ILE A 83 11.86 -7.81 6.50
C ILE A 83 12.88 -8.49 7.43
N GLY A 84 12.68 -8.41 8.74
CA GLY A 84 13.57 -9.01 9.73
C GLY A 84 14.89 -8.27 9.98
N SER A 85 15.15 -7.18 9.24
CA SER A 85 16.33 -6.36 9.50
C SER A 85 16.25 -5.72 10.90
N PRO A 86 17.37 -5.50 11.60
CA PRO A 86 17.36 -4.89 12.94
C PRO A 86 16.72 -3.49 13.00
N MET A 87 16.57 -2.80 11.86
CA MET A 87 15.86 -1.53 11.79
C MET A 87 14.34 -1.72 11.72
N THR A 88 13.87 -2.70 10.95
CA THR A 88 12.45 -3.07 10.85
C THR A 88 11.93 -3.69 12.16
N GLU A 89 12.73 -4.55 12.80
CA GLU A 89 12.40 -5.05 14.15
C GLU A 89 12.32 -3.90 15.18
N LYS A 90 13.18 -2.87 15.05
CA LYS A 90 13.05 -1.64 15.86
C LYS A 90 11.76 -0.87 15.55
N SER A 91 11.37 -0.71 14.29
CA SER A 91 10.14 0.04 13.95
C SER A 91 8.88 -0.67 14.46
N ILE A 92 8.81 -2.00 14.35
CA ILE A 92 7.73 -2.81 14.94
C ILE A 92 7.64 -2.58 16.47
N GLY A 93 8.78 -2.64 17.18
CA GLY A 93 8.80 -2.42 18.63
C GLY A 93 8.42 -0.99 19.07
N LEU A 94 8.61 0.01 18.21
CA LEU A 94 8.17 1.38 18.47
C LEU A 94 6.66 1.56 18.24
N VAL A 95 6.11 0.90 17.22
CA VAL A 95 4.67 0.85 16.96
C VAL A 95 3.94 0.15 18.11
N ASP A 96 4.45 -0.98 18.60
CA ASP A 96 3.94 -1.66 19.81
C ASP A 96 3.99 -0.73 21.04
N GLY A 97 5.10 0.01 21.22
CA GLY A 97 5.22 1.00 22.30
C GLY A 97 4.15 2.11 22.26
N GLU A 98 3.77 2.56 21.07
CA GLU A 98 2.69 3.55 20.88
C GLU A 98 1.29 2.96 21.11
N ILE A 99 1.06 1.70 20.70
CA ILE A 99 -0.18 0.96 21.05
C ILE A 99 -0.27 0.77 22.57
N GLY A 100 0.83 0.40 23.23
CA GLY A 100 0.94 0.31 24.68
C GLY A 100 0.69 1.64 25.40
N ARG A 101 1.13 2.77 24.79
CA ARG A 101 0.83 4.12 25.29
C ARG A 101 -0.66 4.43 25.23
N LEU A 102 -1.35 4.06 24.15
CA LEU A 102 -2.80 4.19 24.02
C LEU A 102 -3.55 3.34 25.04
N LEU A 103 -3.20 2.06 25.17
CA LEU A 103 -3.82 1.14 26.13
C LEU A 103 -3.71 1.67 27.56
N LYS A 104 -2.51 2.07 27.98
CA LYS A 104 -2.25 2.67 29.30
C LYS A 104 -3.04 3.97 29.52
N PHE A 105 -3.24 4.78 28.48
CA PHE A 105 -4.10 5.96 28.58
C PHE A 105 -5.57 5.57 28.82
N LEU A 106 -6.09 4.58 28.09
CA LEU A 106 -7.46 4.08 28.26
C LEU A 106 -7.70 3.44 29.64
N ASP A 107 -6.69 2.77 30.21
CA ASP A 107 -6.74 2.24 31.58
C ASP A 107 -6.87 3.37 32.61
N ASN A 108 -6.03 4.40 32.51
CA ASN A 108 -6.02 5.53 33.46
C ASN A 108 -7.31 6.36 33.43
N GLU A 109 -7.92 6.54 32.25
CA GLU A 109 -9.19 7.28 32.09
C GLU A 109 -10.45 6.42 32.35
N GLY A 110 -10.29 5.12 32.67
CA GLY A 110 -11.42 4.20 32.87
C GLY A 110 -12.20 3.88 31.59
N LEU A 111 -11.57 4.00 30.42
CA LEU A 111 -12.16 3.79 29.10
C LEU A 111 -11.89 2.40 28.52
N ARG A 112 -10.97 1.62 29.12
CA ARG A 112 -10.49 0.33 28.58
C ARG A 112 -11.59 -0.68 28.28
N ASP A 113 -12.55 -0.84 29.19
CA ASP A 113 -13.68 -1.79 29.08
C ASP A 113 -14.81 -1.29 28.18
N ARG A 114 -14.69 -0.07 27.65
CA ARG A 114 -15.71 0.60 26.83
C ARG A 114 -15.21 1.01 25.44
N THR A 115 -13.94 0.71 25.15
CA THR A 115 -13.28 1.00 23.87
C THR A 115 -12.95 -0.31 23.17
N ASN A 116 -13.66 -0.60 22.08
CA ASN A 116 -13.25 -1.67 21.16
C ASN A 116 -12.03 -1.20 20.38
N ILE A 117 -11.02 -2.05 20.25
CA ILE A 117 -9.79 -1.77 19.51
C ILE A 117 -9.60 -2.90 18.52
N LEU A 118 -9.43 -2.55 17.24
CA LEU A 118 -9.10 -3.47 16.15
C LEU A 118 -7.74 -3.03 15.60
N VAL A 119 -6.85 -3.99 15.32
CA VAL A 119 -5.49 -3.72 14.84
C VAL A 119 -5.25 -4.58 13.59
N SER A 120 -5.49 -3.96 12.43
CA SER A 120 -5.29 -4.57 11.11
C SER A 120 -4.13 -3.87 10.41
N SER A 121 -3.44 -4.59 9.52
CA SER A 121 -2.68 -3.93 8.44
C SER A 121 -3.53 -3.93 7.16
N ASP A 122 -3.12 -3.22 6.11
CA ASP A 122 -3.79 -3.20 4.81
C ASP A 122 -3.10 -4.09 3.74
N HIS A 123 -1.88 -4.57 4.02
CA HIS A 123 -1.15 -5.57 3.22
C HIS A 123 -0.14 -6.35 4.08
N GLY A 124 0.42 -7.42 3.53
CA GLY A 124 1.64 -8.05 4.06
C GLY A 124 2.91 -7.50 3.39
N PHE A 125 4.00 -8.26 3.33
CA PHE A 125 5.28 -7.79 2.79
C PHE A 125 6.15 -8.89 2.16
N SER A 126 6.78 -8.59 1.03
CA SER A 126 7.80 -9.38 0.34
C SER A 126 9.16 -8.69 0.36
N MET A 127 10.24 -9.46 0.57
CA MET A 127 11.56 -9.05 0.05
C MET A 127 11.55 -9.10 -1.49
N HIS A 128 12.28 -8.20 -2.14
CA HIS A 128 12.26 -8.00 -3.59
C HIS A 128 13.56 -8.51 -4.23
N ALA A 129 13.44 -9.34 -5.26
CA ALA A 129 14.60 -9.95 -5.95
C ALA A 129 14.73 -9.59 -7.44
N GLY A 130 13.70 -8.99 -8.04
CA GLY A 130 13.59 -8.81 -9.47
C GLY A 130 14.27 -7.57 -10.05
N LYS A 131 14.39 -7.57 -11.38
CA LYS A 131 15.16 -6.58 -12.14
C LYS A 131 14.40 -6.00 -13.35
N VAL A 132 13.25 -6.56 -13.71
CA VAL A 132 12.47 -6.14 -14.87
C VAL A 132 11.95 -4.72 -14.70
N ASP A 133 12.27 -3.88 -15.68
CA ASP A 133 11.71 -2.55 -15.85
C ASP A 133 10.70 -2.63 -17.00
N LEU A 134 9.40 -2.59 -16.68
CA LEU A 134 8.33 -2.76 -17.68
C LEU A 134 8.45 -1.77 -18.84
N VAL A 135 8.82 -0.51 -18.58
CA VAL A 135 9.01 0.51 -19.64
C VAL A 135 10.12 0.10 -20.61
N THR A 136 11.23 -0.42 -20.10
CA THR A 136 12.35 -0.95 -20.89
C THR A 136 11.94 -2.22 -21.64
N LEU A 137 11.22 -3.14 -21.00
CA LEU A 137 10.74 -4.39 -21.61
C LEU A 137 9.81 -4.11 -22.81
N LEU A 138 8.85 -3.18 -22.65
CA LEU A 138 7.95 -2.76 -23.73
C LEU A 138 8.71 -2.08 -24.88
N ALA A 139 9.68 -1.21 -24.56
CA ALA A 139 10.49 -0.53 -25.59
C ALA A 139 11.37 -1.51 -26.39
N GLN A 140 11.97 -2.50 -25.73
CA GLN A 140 12.79 -3.54 -26.39
C GLN A 140 11.98 -4.39 -27.39
N HIS A 141 10.69 -4.60 -27.13
CA HIS A 141 9.79 -5.36 -28.00
C HIS A 141 8.96 -4.47 -28.95
N GLY A 142 9.25 -3.17 -29.03
CA GLY A 142 8.59 -2.23 -29.95
C GLY A 142 7.21 -1.72 -29.50
N PHE A 143 6.75 -2.10 -28.31
CA PHE A 143 5.46 -1.64 -27.74
C PHE A 143 5.52 -0.25 -27.09
N LYS A 144 6.69 0.38 -27.02
CA LYS A 144 6.84 1.82 -26.78
C LYS A 144 7.83 2.42 -27.77
N LYS A 145 7.46 3.55 -28.39
CA LYS A 145 8.33 4.27 -29.36
C LYS A 145 9.54 4.93 -28.69
N SER A 146 9.41 5.29 -27.42
CA SER A 146 10.45 5.84 -26.53
C SER A 146 10.01 5.75 -25.06
N LYS A 147 10.86 6.07 -24.10
CA LYS A 147 10.46 6.12 -22.68
C LYS A 147 9.23 7.03 -22.46
N GLU A 148 9.30 8.26 -22.96
CA GLU A 148 8.29 9.32 -22.77
C GLU A 148 7.10 9.25 -23.75
N SER A 149 7.06 8.25 -24.64
CA SER A 149 5.96 8.08 -25.61
C SER A 149 4.65 7.65 -24.93
N THR A 150 3.52 8.14 -25.45
CA THR A 150 2.17 7.84 -24.91
C THR A 150 1.54 6.57 -25.49
N ASP A 151 2.18 5.90 -26.45
CA ASP A 151 1.57 4.78 -27.17
C ASP A 151 1.37 3.52 -26.30
N ALA A 152 2.16 3.41 -25.22
CA ALA A 152 1.79 2.66 -24.01
C ALA A 152 2.40 3.37 -22.79
N VAL A 153 1.62 3.58 -21.73
CA VAL A 153 2.02 4.29 -20.50
C VAL A 153 2.03 3.31 -19.34
N VAL A 154 3.16 3.21 -18.64
CA VAL A 154 3.30 2.34 -17.47
C VAL A 154 3.22 3.19 -16.20
N VAL A 155 2.38 2.77 -15.25
CA VAL A 155 2.25 3.40 -13.92
C VAL A 155 2.27 2.30 -12.85
N GLY A 156 3.40 2.15 -12.16
CA GLY A 156 3.63 1.02 -11.25
C GLY A 156 3.46 -0.33 -11.98
N PRO A 157 2.61 -1.25 -11.49
CA PRO A 157 2.32 -2.53 -12.14
C PRO A 157 1.32 -2.45 -13.31
N THR A 158 0.83 -1.25 -13.67
CA THR A 158 -0.26 -1.07 -14.64
C THR A 158 0.24 -0.57 -16.00
N ILE A 159 -0.39 -1.00 -17.09
CA ILE A 159 -0.07 -0.59 -18.46
C ILE A 159 -1.35 -0.11 -19.16
N TYR A 160 -1.38 1.17 -19.51
CA TYR A 160 -2.41 1.79 -20.35
C TYR A 160 -1.94 1.79 -21.81
N VAL A 161 -2.80 1.43 -22.75
CA VAL A 161 -2.51 1.35 -24.18
C VAL A 161 -3.28 2.43 -24.94
N GLU A 162 -2.62 3.10 -25.88
CA GLU A 162 -3.21 4.17 -26.68
C GLU A 162 -4.47 3.68 -27.43
N ASN A 163 -5.63 4.26 -27.09
CA ASN A 163 -6.97 3.86 -27.54
C ASN A 163 -7.36 2.40 -27.24
N SER A 164 -6.79 1.78 -26.20
CA SER A 164 -7.07 0.38 -25.82
C SER A 164 -6.94 -0.62 -26.98
N ASN A 165 -5.95 -0.40 -27.86
CA ASN A 165 -5.79 -1.18 -29.09
C ASN A 165 -5.59 -2.69 -28.81
N PRO A 166 -6.49 -3.59 -29.27
CA PRO A 166 -6.46 -5.01 -28.90
C PRO A 166 -5.18 -5.74 -29.34
N GLU A 167 -4.79 -5.64 -30.61
CA GLU A 167 -3.59 -6.30 -31.17
C GLU A 167 -2.32 -5.96 -30.36
N LYS A 168 -2.23 -4.71 -29.89
CA LYS A 168 -1.13 -4.24 -29.05
C LYS A 168 -1.22 -4.77 -27.61
N ILE A 169 -2.41 -4.86 -27.04
CA ILE A 169 -2.61 -5.46 -25.70
C ILE A 169 -2.22 -6.95 -25.73
N GLU A 170 -2.70 -7.71 -26.71
CA GLU A 170 -2.34 -9.12 -26.94
C GLU A 170 -0.82 -9.30 -27.12
N GLY A 171 -0.20 -8.45 -27.95
CA GLY A 171 1.24 -8.47 -28.17
C GLY A 171 2.05 -8.20 -26.90
N ILE A 172 1.61 -7.26 -26.06
CA ILE A 172 2.23 -6.96 -24.76
C ILE A 172 2.09 -8.15 -23.81
N VAL A 173 0.88 -8.70 -23.66
CA VAL A 173 0.62 -9.89 -22.84
C VAL A 173 1.50 -11.06 -23.27
N SER A 174 1.65 -11.28 -24.58
CA SER A 174 2.49 -12.37 -25.12
C SER A 174 3.99 -12.18 -24.81
N VAL A 175 4.47 -10.97 -24.53
CA VAL A 175 5.85 -10.74 -24.02
C VAL A 175 5.93 -10.92 -22.51
N LEU A 176 4.94 -10.42 -21.77
CA LEU A 176 4.85 -10.58 -20.32
C LEU A 176 4.82 -12.07 -19.93
N GLN A 177 3.99 -12.89 -20.59
CA GLN A 177 3.90 -14.34 -20.40
C GLN A 177 5.20 -15.11 -20.71
N LYS A 178 6.19 -14.48 -21.36
CA LYS A 178 7.49 -15.06 -21.69
C LYS A 178 8.63 -14.50 -20.83
N THR A 179 8.32 -13.62 -19.87
CA THR A 179 9.30 -12.95 -19.00
C THR A 179 9.29 -13.62 -17.61
N PRO A 180 10.34 -14.35 -17.19
CA PRO A 180 10.28 -15.19 -15.98
C PRO A 180 10.00 -14.46 -14.67
N GLU A 181 10.31 -13.17 -14.55
CA GLU A 181 10.00 -12.37 -13.36
C GLU A 181 8.53 -11.90 -13.29
N ILE A 182 7.68 -12.25 -14.27
CA ILE A 182 6.27 -11.89 -14.33
C ILE A 182 5.38 -13.10 -13.98
N GLY A 183 4.50 -12.90 -13.00
CA GLY A 183 3.55 -13.90 -12.53
C GLY A 183 2.17 -13.68 -13.13
N ALA A 184 1.16 -13.49 -12.27
CA ALA A 184 -0.22 -13.25 -12.72
C ALA A 184 -0.35 -11.95 -13.53
N ILE A 185 -0.85 -12.08 -14.77
CA ILE A 185 -1.21 -10.98 -15.65
C ILE A 185 -2.73 -10.90 -15.70
N PHE A 186 -3.28 -9.69 -15.58
CA PHE A 186 -4.72 -9.45 -15.55
C PHE A 186 -5.16 -8.51 -16.68
N THR A 187 -6.34 -8.76 -17.25
CA THR A 187 -7.04 -7.88 -18.18
C THR A 187 -8.53 -7.79 -17.80
N ARG A 188 -9.34 -7.00 -18.53
CA ARG A 188 -10.81 -7.01 -18.34
C ARG A 188 -11.39 -8.38 -18.71
N ALA A 189 -12.46 -8.81 -18.06
CA ALA A 189 -13.15 -10.05 -18.43
C ALA A 189 -13.73 -9.96 -19.85
N GLU A 190 -13.81 -11.08 -20.57
CA GLU A 190 -14.56 -11.15 -21.85
C GLU A 190 -16.07 -11.05 -21.59
N GLU A 191 -16.58 -11.85 -20.64
CA GLU A 191 -17.92 -11.74 -20.07
C GLU A 191 -17.85 -11.35 -18.59
N LEU A 192 -18.73 -10.44 -18.14
CA LEU A 192 -18.74 -9.92 -16.77
C LEU A 192 -18.92 -11.06 -15.75
N GLY A 193 -17.96 -11.20 -14.83
CA GLY A 193 -17.91 -12.28 -13.83
C GLY A 193 -17.14 -13.52 -14.27
N SER A 194 -16.56 -13.55 -15.47
CA SER A 194 -15.61 -14.59 -15.89
C SER A 194 -14.34 -14.55 -15.02
N PRO A 195 -13.73 -15.70 -14.65
CA PRO A 195 -12.42 -15.72 -14.02
C PRO A 195 -11.27 -15.39 -14.99
N GLU A 196 -11.44 -15.67 -16.29
CA GLU A 196 -10.47 -15.35 -17.34
C GLU A 196 -10.63 -13.90 -17.85
N GLY A 197 -9.50 -13.26 -18.15
CA GLY A 197 -9.45 -12.01 -18.90
C GLY A 197 -9.63 -12.25 -20.41
N TRP A 198 -9.97 -11.21 -21.17
CA TRP A 198 -10.28 -11.32 -22.60
C TRP A 198 -9.06 -11.73 -23.46
N VAL A 199 -7.84 -11.56 -22.94
CA VAL A 199 -6.62 -12.08 -23.57
C VAL A 199 -6.29 -13.47 -23.03
N GLU A 200 -6.05 -14.43 -23.93
CA GLU A 200 -5.70 -15.81 -23.59
C GLU A 200 -4.56 -15.89 -22.57
N GLY A 201 -4.76 -16.65 -21.49
CA GLY A 201 -3.79 -16.80 -20.41
C GLY A 201 -3.63 -15.57 -19.51
N THR A 202 -4.67 -14.74 -19.38
CA THR A 202 -4.77 -13.69 -18.35
C THR A 202 -5.95 -13.93 -17.42
N LEU A 203 -5.84 -13.44 -16.18
CA LEU A 203 -6.93 -13.46 -15.20
C LEU A 203 -7.81 -12.20 -15.37
N SER A 204 -9.06 -12.26 -14.93
CA SER A 204 -9.95 -11.11 -15.03
C SER A 204 -9.74 -10.10 -13.89
N PHE A 205 -10.01 -8.82 -14.19
CA PHE A 205 -10.13 -7.79 -13.15
C PHE A 205 -11.30 -8.02 -12.18
N ASP A 206 -12.28 -8.87 -12.53
CA ASP A 206 -13.44 -9.12 -11.67
C ASP A 206 -13.05 -9.96 -10.44
N LEU A 207 -12.12 -10.93 -10.62
CA LEU A 207 -11.54 -11.74 -9.53
C LEU A 207 -10.87 -10.91 -8.43
N ILE A 208 -10.27 -9.79 -8.81
CA ILE A 208 -9.54 -8.88 -7.90
C ILE A 208 -10.31 -7.58 -7.63
N HIS A 209 -11.59 -7.52 -8.04
CA HIS A 209 -12.48 -6.36 -7.91
C HIS A 209 -11.89 -5.03 -8.45
N TRP A 210 -11.05 -5.13 -9.48
CA TRP A 210 -10.34 -4.01 -10.11
C TRP A 210 -11.00 -3.51 -11.40
N ASN A 211 -12.23 -3.93 -11.71
CA ASN A 211 -12.95 -3.54 -12.90
C ASN A 211 -13.62 -2.15 -12.74
N HIS A 212 -12.83 -1.09 -12.90
CA HIS A 212 -13.25 0.30 -12.78
C HIS A 212 -12.94 1.10 -14.05
N GLU A 213 -13.59 2.26 -14.23
CA GLU A 213 -13.38 3.17 -15.37
C GLU A 213 -11.91 3.64 -15.48
N ARG A 214 -11.27 3.86 -14.33
CA ARG A 214 -9.86 4.31 -14.23
C ARG A 214 -8.82 3.18 -14.30
N SER A 215 -9.25 1.92 -14.43
CA SER A 215 -8.33 0.79 -14.48
C SER A 215 -7.66 0.71 -15.85
N ALA A 216 -6.36 0.40 -15.84
CA ALA A 216 -5.56 0.23 -17.05
C ALA A 216 -6.02 -0.97 -17.88
N ASP A 217 -5.51 -1.10 -19.11
CA ASP A 217 -5.83 -2.23 -20.00
C ASP A 217 -5.20 -3.54 -19.49
N ILE A 218 -4.03 -3.46 -18.85
CA ILE A 218 -3.29 -4.58 -18.26
C ILE A 218 -2.83 -4.21 -16.84
N LEU A 219 -2.95 -5.15 -15.91
CA LEU A 219 -2.27 -5.14 -14.61
C LEU A 219 -1.32 -6.34 -14.54
N VAL A 220 -0.13 -6.15 -13.96
CA VAL A 220 0.94 -7.14 -13.95
C VAL A 220 1.43 -7.37 -12.52
N SER A 221 1.27 -8.59 -12.01
CA SER A 221 2.00 -9.05 -10.83
C SER A 221 3.41 -9.49 -11.22
N ALA A 222 4.39 -9.15 -10.38
CA ALA A 222 5.63 -9.92 -10.35
C ALA A 222 5.37 -11.39 -9.97
N ASP A 223 6.27 -12.28 -10.39
CA ASP A 223 6.29 -13.67 -9.94
C ASP A 223 6.76 -13.77 -8.47
N TRP A 224 6.53 -14.91 -7.81
CA TRP A 224 6.82 -15.08 -6.38
C TRP A 224 7.12 -16.55 -6.00
N ASP A 225 7.95 -16.76 -4.97
CA ASP A 225 8.31 -18.09 -4.44
C ASP A 225 8.55 -18.09 -2.91
N ASP A 226 8.66 -19.25 -2.29
CA ASP A 226 8.75 -19.39 -0.82
C ASP A 226 10.15 -19.12 -0.21
N ALA A 227 11.09 -18.52 -0.95
CA ALA A 227 12.48 -18.47 -0.49
C ALA A 227 12.73 -17.57 0.73
N GLU A 228 13.66 -17.99 1.58
CA GLU A 228 14.03 -17.34 2.84
C GLU A 228 15.10 -16.26 2.63
N ASN A 229 14.99 -15.14 3.35
CA ASN A 229 16.02 -14.11 3.43
C ASN A 229 17.08 -14.41 4.51
N GLU A 230 18.09 -13.54 4.63
CA GLU A 230 19.19 -13.71 5.60
C GLU A 230 18.76 -13.68 7.08
N TYR A 231 17.54 -13.22 7.36
CA TYR A 231 16.92 -13.17 8.69
C TYR A 231 15.97 -14.34 8.95
N GLY A 232 15.84 -15.30 8.02
CA GLY A 232 14.96 -16.47 8.13
C GLY A 232 13.49 -16.19 7.82
N TYR A 233 13.16 -15.00 7.32
CA TYR A 233 11.80 -14.70 6.85
C TYR A 233 11.63 -15.17 5.40
N LYS A 234 10.62 -16.01 5.17
CA LYS A 234 10.09 -16.34 3.83
C LYS A 234 9.29 -15.18 3.25
N GLY A 235 8.92 -15.26 1.96
CA GLY A 235 8.05 -14.29 1.29
C GLY A 235 7.01 -14.95 0.21
N ARG A 236 7.91 -14.78 -0.90
CA ARG A 236 8.84 -13.72 -1.47
C ARG A 236 8.50 -13.32 -2.94
N SER A 237 8.80 -12.07 -3.38
CA SER A 237 8.42 -11.52 -4.71
C SER A 237 9.58 -11.08 -5.66
N MET A 238 9.34 -11.17 -6.98
CA MET A 238 10.19 -10.69 -8.09
C MET A 238 9.94 -9.21 -8.48
N ASN A 239 9.35 -8.42 -7.60
CA ASN A 239 9.36 -6.96 -7.72
C ASN A 239 10.79 -6.39 -7.60
N ARG A 240 10.97 -5.12 -8.00
CA ARG A 240 12.23 -4.37 -7.83
C ARG A 240 12.26 -3.65 -6.48
N GLY A 241 13.42 -3.58 -5.84
CA GLY A 241 13.64 -2.86 -4.58
C GLY A 241 14.49 -3.66 -3.60
N VAL A 242 14.38 -3.36 -2.31
CA VAL A 242 14.88 -4.20 -1.21
C VAL A 242 13.75 -5.10 -0.70
N ALA A 243 12.60 -4.48 -0.41
CA ALA A 243 11.36 -5.14 -0.05
C ALA A 243 10.16 -4.21 -0.36
N GLY A 244 8.95 -4.73 -0.27
CA GLY A 244 7.70 -4.04 -0.56
C GLY A 244 6.52 -5.00 -0.63
N HIS A 245 5.51 -4.61 -1.40
CA HIS A 245 4.22 -5.30 -1.49
C HIS A 245 3.56 -4.99 -2.86
N GLY A 246 2.32 -5.46 -3.08
CA GLY A 246 1.53 -5.14 -4.27
C GLY A 246 1.62 -6.14 -5.44
N SER A 247 2.19 -7.32 -5.22
CA SER A 247 2.06 -8.49 -6.10
C SER A 247 0.96 -9.45 -5.64
N SER A 248 0.54 -10.41 -6.47
CA SER A 248 -0.44 -11.47 -6.15
C SER A 248 0.12 -12.57 -5.23
N SER A 249 1.08 -12.17 -4.41
CA SER A 249 1.93 -12.96 -3.54
C SER A 249 1.20 -13.23 -2.22
N PRO A 250 1.21 -14.46 -1.67
CA PRO A 250 0.69 -14.75 -0.33
C PRO A 250 1.31 -13.87 0.76
N TRP A 251 2.58 -13.49 0.60
CA TRP A 251 3.29 -12.52 1.45
C TRP A 251 2.64 -11.15 1.45
N ASP A 252 2.12 -10.70 0.31
CA ASP A 252 1.63 -9.34 0.09
C ASP A 252 0.13 -9.24 0.43
N ILE A 253 -0.63 -10.32 0.23
CA ILE A 253 -2.09 -10.33 0.37
C ILE A 253 -2.58 -10.88 1.72
N HIS A 254 -1.74 -11.59 2.48
CA HIS A 254 -2.08 -11.99 3.85
C HIS A 254 -1.51 -10.99 4.87
N ASN A 255 -2.42 -10.41 5.65
CA ASN A 255 -2.18 -9.33 6.61
C ASN A 255 -2.74 -9.68 8.00
N THR A 256 -2.31 -8.95 9.02
CA THR A 256 -2.91 -9.00 10.37
C THR A 256 -4.33 -8.43 10.35
N LEU A 257 -5.25 -9.04 11.12
CA LEU A 257 -6.66 -8.67 11.30
C LEU A 257 -7.08 -8.85 12.78
#